data_AF-A0A4R6S2Y5-F1
#
_entry.id   AF-A0A4R6S2Y5-F1
#
_cell.length_a   1.000
_cell.length_b   1.000
_cell.length_c   1.000
_cell.angle_alpha   90.00
_cell.angle_beta   90.00
_cell.angle_gamma   90.00
#
_symmetry.space_group_name_H-M   'P 1'
#
loop_
_entity.id
_entity.type
_entity.pdbx_description
1 polymer ?
#
loop_
_entity_poly.entity_id
_entity_poly.type
_entity_poly.pdbx_seq_one_letter_code
_entity_poly.pdbx_strand_id
1 'polypeptide(L)' 'MVQLRTVAGKPATGSDRSGRDWHHRWVARMHKVRQWYPSEQRHKVIYHGPYVKGPDDKPLLAGETVTGLVR' A
#
# COMPACT_ATOMS: atom_id res chain seq x y z
N MET A 1 -4.83 -2.63 -33.14
CA MET A 1 -3.78 -1.79 -32.52
C MET A 1 -4.29 -1.40 -31.13
N VAL A 2 -3.77 -1.99 -30.06
CA VAL A 2 -4.25 -1.72 -28.70
C VAL A 2 -3.47 -0.55 -28.12
N GLN A 3 -4.17 0.55 -27.82
CA GLN A 3 -3.57 1.74 -27.24
C GLN A 3 -3.55 1.58 -25.71
N LEU A 4 -2.37 1.34 -25.17
CA LEU A 4 -2.16 1.32 -23.72
C LEU A 4 -2.31 2.75 -23.20
N ARG A 5 -3.28 2.95 -22.30
CA ARG A 5 -3.42 4.17 -21.52
C ARG A 5 -2.19 4.35 -20.64
N THR A 6 -1.33 5.29 -21.01
CA THR A 6 -0.20 5.74 -20.19
C THR A 6 -0.76 6.36 -18.91
N VAL A 7 -0.62 5.65 -17.79
CA VAL A 7 -0.77 6.26 -16.48
C VAL A 7 0.39 7.23 -16.35
N ALA A 8 0.13 8.52 -16.54
CA ALA A 8 1.05 9.59 -16.19
C ALA A 8 1.17 9.66 -14.66
N GLY A 9 1.73 8.62 -14.05
CA GLY A 9 2.18 8.62 -12.67
C GLY A 9 3.55 9.27 -12.65
N LYS A 10 3.58 10.58 -12.41
CA LYS A 10 4.80 11.32 -12.08
C LYS A 10 5.57 10.53 -11.02
N PRO A 11 6.88 10.28 -11.15
CA PRO A 11 7.63 9.63 -10.08
C PRO A 11 7.46 10.50 -8.84
N ALA A 12 6.89 9.92 -7.77
CA ALA A 12 6.78 10.60 -6.49
C ALA A 12 8.19 10.68 -5.89
N THR A 13 8.99 11.62 -6.38
CA THR A 13 10.08 12.20 -5.62
C THR A 13 9.50 12.67 -4.30
N GLY A 14 10.13 12.23 -3.21
CA GLY A 14 9.71 12.55 -1.86
C GLY A 14 9.46 14.04 -1.66
N SER A 15 8.54 14.31 -0.73
CA SER A 15 8.21 15.62 -0.18
C SER A 15 7.67 16.67 -1.17
N ASP A 16 6.38 16.60 -1.49
CA ASP A 16 5.56 17.82 -1.39
C ASP A 16 4.08 17.56 -1.05
N ARG A 17 3.55 18.49 -0.27
CA ARG A 17 2.43 18.40 0.67
C ARG A 17 1.10 18.82 0.06
N SER A 18 0.62 18.06 -0.93
CA SER A 18 -0.82 17.80 -1.03
C SER A 18 -1.04 16.38 -0.56
N GLY A 19 -0.85 16.20 0.75
CA GLY A 19 -0.88 14.89 1.38
C GLY A 19 -2.25 14.28 1.14
N ARG A 20 -2.30 13.10 0.53
CA ARG A 20 -3.51 12.29 0.57
C ARG A 20 -3.93 12.17 2.03
N ASP A 21 -5.10 12.70 2.36
CA ASP A 21 -5.66 12.54 3.70
C ASP A 21 -6.14 11.10 3.84
N TRP A 22 -5.46 10.34 4.69
CA TRP A 22 -5.78 8.95 4.95
C TRP A 22 -6.74 8.89 6.13
N HIS A 23 -7.97 8.43 5.90
CA HIS A 23 -8.95 8.28 6.98
C HIS A 23 -8.72 7.04 7.84
N HIS A 24 -7.98 6.04 7.33
CA HIS A 24 -7.80 4.75 8.00
C HIS A 24 -6.39 4.20 7.77
N ARG A 25 -5.99 3.31 8.66
CA ARG A 25 -4.90 2.35 8.44
C ARG A 25 -5.50 0.97 8.11
N TRP A 26 -4.76 0.08 7.46
CA TRP A 26 -5.28 -1.24 7.03
C TRP A 26 -4.21 -2.33 7.14
N VAL A 27 -4.65 -3.60 7.25
CA VAL A 27 -3.75 -4.75 7.22
C VAL A 27 -3.40 -5.09 5.76
N ALA A 28 -2.15 -4.93 5.39
CA ALA A 28 -1.61 -5.47 4.15
C ALA A 28 -1.45 -6.99 4.30
N ARG A 29 -2.05 -7.74 3.38
CA ARG A 29 -1.96 -9.21 3.38
C ARG A 29 -0.55 -9.66 3.00
N MET A 30 -0.23 -10.90 3.37
CA MET A 30 0.97 -11.62 2.95
C MET A 30 1.12 -11.52 1.42
N HIS A 31 2.29 -11.10 0.95
CA HIS A 31 2.59 -11.07 -0.49
C HIS A 31 4.08 -11.30 -0.74
N LYS A 32 4.39 -11.77 -1.95
CA LYS A 32 5.76 -11.91 -2.44
C LYS A 32 6.12 -10.74 -3.36
N VAL A 33 7.37 -10.28 -3.27
CA VAL A 33 7.96 -9.30 -4.18
C VAL A 33 9.21 -9.91 -4.79
N ARG A 34 9.50 -9.57 -6.05
CA ARG A 34 10.72 -10.00 -6.74
C ARG A 34 11.66 -8.79 -6.84
N GLN A 35 12.46 -8.57 -5.80
CA GLN A 35 13.30 -7.39 -5.61
C GLN A 35 14.62 -7.53 -6.38
N TRP A 36 14.98 -6.50 -7.14
CA TRP A 36 16.30 -6.39 -7.78
C TRP A 36 17.37 -5.96 -6.77
N TYR A 37 18.51 -6.64 -6.77
CA TYR A 37 19.69 -6.32 -5.97
C TYR A 37 20.86 -5.96 -6.89
N PRO A 38 21.17 -4.66 -7.09
CA PRO A 38 22.21 -4.23 -8.02
C PRO A 38 23.60 -4.79 -7.70
N SER A 39 23.96 -4.89 -6.41
CA SER A 39 25.25 -5.42 -5.96
C SER A 39 25.48 -6.88 -6.31
N GLU A 40 24.42 -7.66 -6.47
CA GLU A 40 24.48 -9.10 -6.80
C GLU A 40 23.99 -9.39 -8.23
N GLN A 41 23.61 -8.35 -8.98
CA GLN A 41 23.06 -8.43 -10.32
C GLN A 41 21.96 -9.50 -10.48
N ARG A 42 21.11 -9.67 -9.47
CA ARG A 42 20.02 -10.66 -9.51
C ARG A 42 18.76 -10.19 -8.80
N HIS A 43 17.65 -10.82 -9.18
CA HIS A 43 16.39 -10.69 -8.46
C HIS A 43 16.29 -11.73 -7.36
N LYS A 44 15.78 -11.35 -6.19
CA LYS A 44 15.44 -12.26 -5.09
C LYS A 44 13.95 -12.18 -4.78
N VAL A 45 13.37 -13.30 -4.40
CA VAL A 45 11.99 -13.33 -3.90
C VAL A 45 12.00 -13.03 -2.42
N ILE A 46 11.24 -12.01 -2.01
CA ILE A 46 11.04 -11.63 -0.62
C ILE A 46 9.57 -11.89 -0.27
N TYR A 47 9.35 -12.50 0.88
CA TYR A 47 8.04 -12.78 1.43
C TYR A 47 7.76 -11.79 2.56
N HIS A 48 6.84 -10.84 2.32
CA HIS A 48 6.42 -9.90 3.34
C HIS A 48 5.23 -10.47 4.10
N GLY A 49 5.42 -10.71 5.40
CA GLY A 49 4.37 -11.04 6.37
C GLY A 49 3.23 -10.01 6.36
N PRO A 50 2.07 -10.31 6.97
CA PRO A 50 1.05 -9.29 7.19
C PRO A 50 1.56 -8.14 8.05
N TYR A 51 1.23 -6.89 7.70
CA TYR A 51 1.59 -5.71 8.48
C TYR A 51 0.57 -4.57 8.32
N VAL A 52 0.56 -3.63 9.27
CA VAL A 52 -0.33 -2.46 9.22
C VAL A 52 0.30 -1.36 8.36
N LYS A 53 -0.49 -0.79 7.46
CA LYS A 53 -0.14 0.38 6.64
C LYS A 53 -1.07 1.55 6.95
N GLY A 54 -0.54 2.76 6.84
CA GLY A 54 -1.27 4.02 7.07
C GLY A 54 -0.69 4.78 8.25
N PRO A 55 -1.13 6.03 8.49
CA PRO A 55 -0.66 6.82 9.62
C PRO A 55 -1.11 6.21 10.96
N ASP A 56 -0.25 6.31 11.98
CA ASP A 56 -0.47 5.68 13.29
C ASP A 56 -1.64 6.28 14.08
N ASP A 57 -2.01 7.54 13.80
CA ASP A 57 -3.12 8.27 14.42
C ASP A 57 -4.50 7.92 13.84
N LYS A 58 -4.57 7.09 12.78
CA LYS A 58 -5.83 6.77 12.09
C LYS A 58 -6.44 5.45 12.58
N PRO A 59 -7.78 5.34 12.61
CA PRO A 59 -8.44 4.10 12.98
C PRO A 59 -8.06 2.95 12.05
N LEU A 60 -7.92 1.75 12.61
CA LEU A 60 -7.74 0.54 11.81
C LEU A 60 -9.06 0.24 11.08
N LEU A 61 -8.98 0.08 9.76
CA LEU A 61 -10.05 -0.47 8.95
C LEU A 61 -10.26 -1.92 9.38
N ALA A 62 -11.09 -2.14 10.39
CA ALA A 62 -11.48 -3.45 10.84
C ALA A 62 -12.32 -4.11 9.74
N GLY A 63 -11.97 -5.33 9.37
CA GLY A 63 -12.67 -6.09 8.34
C GLY A 63 -14.04 -6.62 8.76
N GLU A 64 -14.51 -6.29 9.96
CA GLU A 64 -15.80 -6.73 10.47
C GLU A 64 -16.74 -5.53 10.59
N THR A 65 -17.79 -5.53 9.75
CA THR A 65 -18.91 -4.60 9.86
C THR A 65 -19.68 -4.95 11.13
N VAL A 66 -19.58 -4.12 12.17
CA VAL A 66 -20.41 -4.24 13.37
C VAL A 66 -21.62 -3.33 13.20
N THR A 67 -22.79 -3.92 12.98
CA THR A 67 -24.07 -3.19 13.01
C THR A 67 -24.53 -3.04 14.47
N GLY A 68 -24.51 -1.81 14.97
CA GLY A 68 -25.15 -1.48 16.25
C GLY A 68 -26.65 -1.29 16.05
N LEU A 69 -27.48 -2.08 16.73
CA LEU A 69 -28.91 -1.78 16.85
C LEU A 69 -29.06 -0.59 17.81
N VAL A 70 -29.39 0.59 17.29
CA VAL A 70 -29.77 1.73 18.11
C VAL A 70 -31.22 1.50 18.55
N ARG A 71 -31.47 1.46 19.86
CA ARG A 71 -32.81 1.41 20.46
C ARG A 71 -33.29 2.82 20.77
#